data_AF-A0A3D2T4Q6-F1
#
_entry.id   AF-A0A3D2T4Q6-F1
#
_cell.length_a   1.000
_cell.length_b   1.000
_cell.length_c   1.000
_cell.angle_alpha   90.00
_cell.angle_beta   90.00
_cell.angle_gamma   90.00
#
_symmetry.space_group_name_H-M   'P 1'
#
loop_
_entity.id
_entity.type
_entity.pdbx_description
1 polymer ?
#
loop_
_entity_poly.entity_id
_entity_poly.type
_entity_poly.pdbx_seq_one_letter_code
_entity_poly.pdbx_strand_id
1 'polypeptide(L)'
;TAKEPIEGEPAKDDTEVRVLLGDGAIWIGARMWDSKPEEIVSRLTRRDSDGIFDKFSVHLDPNRDHLTGYIFSLSVANVQRDHYLYNDDKLDGAWDAVWSSAVQRDEDGWSAEIRIPLSQIRYEASDDPQTWGINFFRRRVASAEESYYALLS
;
A
#
# COMPACT_ATOMS: atom_id res chain seq x y z
N THR A 1 -28.29 -2.72 6.54
CA THR A 1 -27.61 -3.58 7.52
C THR A 1 -26.16 -3.16 7.55
N ALA A 2 -25.66 -2.74 8.71
CA ALA A 2 -24.41 -1.99 8.84
C ALA A 2 -23.19 -2.79 8.32
N LYS A 3 -22.30 -2.11 7.60
CA LYS A 3 -21.03 -2.65 7.09
C LYS A 3 -20.01 -1.51 7.15
N GLU A 4 -19.74 -1.05 8.36
CA GLU A 4 -18.48 -0.38 8.67
C GLU A 4 -17.56 -1.45 9.27
N PRO A 5 -16.24 -1.39 9.04
CA PRO A 5 -15.31 -2.33 9.65
C PRO A 5 -15.45 -2.24 11.17
N ILE A 6 -15.58 -3.40 11.83
CA ILE A 6 -15.53 -3.44 13.29
C ILE A 6 -14.05 -3.31 13.65
N GLU A 7 -13.69 -2.17 14.24
CA GLU A 7 -12.33 -1.90 14.70
C GLU A 7 -11.86 -3.04 15.63
N GLY A 8 -10.73 -3.67 15.30
CA GLY A 8 -10.12 -4.76 16.07
C GLY A 8 -10.49 -6.19 15.64
N GLU A 9 -11.42 -6.39 14.71
CA GLU A 9 -11.70 -7.72 14.14
C GLU A 9 -10.71 -8.08 13.01
N PRO A 10 -10.41 -9.37 12.80
CA PRO A 10 -9.61 -9.81 11.66
C PRO A 10 -10.22 -9.35 10.32
N ALA A 11 -9.37 -9.02 9.35
CA ALA A 11 -9.79 -8.78 7.98
C ALA A 11 -10.61 -9.97 7.46
N LYS A 12 -11.66 -9.70 6.67
CA LYS A 12 -12.54 -10.79 6.17
C LYS A 12 -11.87 -11.62 5.10
N ASP A 13 -11.04 -10.97 4.29
CA ASP A 13 -10.27 -11.60 3.25
C ASP A 13 -8.78 -11.37 3.50
N ASP A 14 -7.99 -12.44 3.43
CA ASP A 14 -6.57 -12.39 3.77
C ASP A 14 -5.74 -11.57 2.77
N THR A 15 -4.65 -10.98 3.28
CA THR A 15 -3.61 -10.38 2.44
C THR A 15 -2.27 -10.92 2.87
N GLU A 16 -1.51 -11.46 1.92
CA GLU A 16 -0.14 -11.91 2.12
C GLU A 16 0.83 -10.91 1.49
N VAL A 17 1.88 -10.52 2.21
CA VAL A 17 2.89 -9.60 1.71
C VAL A 17 4.28 -10.21 1.90
N ARG A 18 5.09 -10.14 0.86
CA ARG A 18 6.51 -10.52 0.87
C ARG A 18 7.35 -9.32 0.48
N VAL A 19 8.40 -9.07 1.24
CA VAL A 19 9.33 -7.96 1.02
C VAL A 19 10.71 -8.53 0.77
N LEU A 20 11.38 -8.03 -0.27
CA LEU A 20 12.77 -8.34 -0.59
C LEU A 20 13.55 -7.03 -0.74
N LEU A 21 14.79 -7.02 -0.27
CA LEU A 21 15.73 -5.91 -0.43
C LEU A 21 16.91 -6.40 -1.26
N GLY A 22 17.21 -5.73 -2.38
CA GLY A 22 18.29 -6.12 -3.27
C GLY A 22 18.33 -5.26 -4.54
N ASP A 23 19.46 -5.28 -5.24
CA ASP A 23 19.66 -4.55 -6.51
C ASP A 23 19.32 -3.05 -6.42
N GLY A 24 19.60 -2.44 -5.27
CA GLY A 24 19.31 -1.03 -5.00
C GLY A 24 17.83 -0.69 -4.91
N ALA A 25 16.95 -1.66 -4.65
CA ALA A 25 15.51 -1.47 -4.54
C ALA A 25 14.87 -2.33 -3.44
N ILE A 26 13.71 -1.87 -2.98
CA ILE A 26 12.76 -2.67 -2.21
C ILE A 26 11.76 -3.24 -3.20
N TRP A 27 11.58 -4.55 -3.15
CA TRP A 27 10.60 -5.29 -3.92
C TRP A 27 9.50 -5.79 -3.00
N ILE A 28 8.26 -5.59 -3.39
CA ILE A 28 7.09 -5.98 -2.61
C ILE A 28 6.17 -6.77 -3.51
N GLY A 29 5.88 -8.01 -3.11
CA GLY A 29 4.84 -8.83 -3.71
C GLY A 29 3.69 -8.94 -2.72
N ALA A 30 2.49 -8.57 -3.13
CA ALA A 30 1.28 -8.65 -2.32
C ALA A 30 0.23 -9.50 -3.03
N ARG A 31 -0.40 -10.40 -2.27
CA ARG A 31 -1.54 -11.21 -2.69
C ARG A 31 -2.75 -10.81 -1.85
N MET A 32 -3.78 -10.29 -2.50
CA MET A 32 -5.04 -9.91 -1.89
C MET A 32 -6.07 -10.96 -2.26
N TRP A 33 -6.32 -11.89 -1.35
CA TRP A 33 -7.40 -12.87 -1.49
C TRP A 33 -8.74 -12.16 -1.39
N ASP A 34 -9.74 -12.64 -2.12
CA ASP A 34 -11.09 -12.07 -2.08
C ASP A 34 -12.12 -13.19 -2.23
N SER A 35 -13.01 -13.34 -1.26
CA SER A 35 -14.09 -14.32 -1.32
C SER A 35 -15.13 -14.02 -2.40
N LYS A 36 -15.11 -12.80 -2.98
CA LYS A 36 -15.98 -12.37 -4.07
C LYS A 36 -15.23 -11.51 -5.10
N PRO A 37 -14.33 -12.09 -5.90
CA PRO A 37 -13.47 -11.35 -6.83
C PRO A 37 -14.23 -10.56 -7.91
N GLU A 38 -15.47 -10.95 -8.21
CA GLU A 38 -16.38 -10.23 -9.09
C GLU A 38 -16.83 -8.87 -8.54
N GLU A 39 -16.76 -8.67 -7.21
CA GLU A 39 -17.10 -7.41 -6.55
C GLU A 39 -15.90 -6.42 -6.49
N ILE A 40 -14.68 -6.85 -6.87
CA ILE A 40 -13.47 -6.00 -6.82
C ILE A 40 -13.58 -4.82 -7.80
N VAL A 41 -13.53 -3.61 -7.27
CA VAL A 41 -13.80 -2.37 -8.02
C VAL A 41 -12.52 -1.82 -8.65
N SER A 42 -12.44 -1.80 -9.99
CA SER A 42 -11.29 -1.25 -10.74
C SER A 42 -11.49 0.16 -11.30
N ARG A 43 -12.72 0.68 -11.35
CA ARG A 43 -13.04 1.96 -12.00
C ARG A 43 -13.70 2.93 -11.03
N LEU A 44 -13.31 4.21 -11.16
CA LEU A 44 -13.98 5.37 -10.57
C LEU A 44 -15.47 5.39 -10.94
N THR A 45 -16.36 5.01 -10.05
CA THR A 45 -17.77 5.40 -10.16
C THR A 45 -17.97 6.74 -9.47
N ARG A 46 -18.36 7.73 -10.30
CA ARG A 46 -18.58 9.17 -10.06
C ARG A 46 -17.34 10.07 -10.07
N ARG A 47 -17.42 11.03 -10.99
CA ARG A 47 -16.61 12.25 -11.08
C ARG A 47 -16.93 13.10 -9.83
N ASP A 48 -15.89 13.62 -9.18
CA ASP A 48 -15.90 14.50 -7.99
C ASP A 48 -15.73 13.85 -6.60
N SER A 49 -15.24 12.60 -6.50
CA SER A 49 -14.76 12.05 -5.22
C SER A 49 -13.38 11.41 -5.34
N ASP A 50 -12.60 11.40 -4.25
CA ASP A 50 -11.46 10.49 -4.12
C ASP A 50 -11.89 9.08 -4.56
N GLY A 51 -11.14 8.49 -5.48
CA GLY A 51 -11.69 7.43 -6.31
C GLY A 51 -12.20 6.21 -5.53
N ILE A 52 -13.31 5.67 -6.01
CA ILE A 52 -13.93 4.45 -5.49
C ILE A 52 -13.32 3.27 -6.24
N PHE A 53 -12.19 2.76 -5.74
CA PHE A 53 -11.53 1.58 -6.28
C PHE A 53 -10.77 0.84 -5.17
N ASP A 54 -10.58 -0.45 -5.40
CA ASP A 54 -9.75 -1.29 -4.54
C ASP A 54 -8.28 -0.91 -4.75
N LYS A 55 -7.55 -0.77 -3.63
CA LYS A 55 -6.14 -0.37 -3.64
C LYS A 55 -5.32 -1.10 -2.59
N PHE A 56 -4.03 -1.16 -2.84
CA PHE A 56 -2.99 -1.58 -1.91
C PHE A 56 -1.97 -0.47 -1.78
N SER A 57 -1.47 -0.26 -0.57
CA SER A 57 -0.53 0.80 -0.24
C SER A 57 0.57 0.27 0.67
N VAL A 58 1.79 0.77 0.46
CA VAL A 58 2.99 0.51 1.26
C VAL A 58 3.39 1.83 1.89
N HIS A 59 3.50 1.86 3.21
CA HIS A 59 3.98 3.01 3.97
C HIS A 59 5.35 2.67 4.52
N LEU A 60 6.33 3.55 4.30
CA LEU A 60 7.69 3.40 4.76
C LEU A 60 8.06 4.58 5.65
N ASP A 61 8.65 4.29 6.81
CA ASP A 61 9.35 5.24 7.67
C ASP A 61 10.82 4.81 7.79
N PRO A 62 11.68 5.22 6.83
CA PRO A 62 13.07 4.78 6.77
C PRO A 62 13.92 5.32 7.92
N ASN A 63 13.58 6.49 8.47
CA ASN A 63 14.35 7.14 9.51
C ASN A 63 13.86 6.77 10.91
N ARG A 64 12.71 6.09 11.02
CA ARG A 64 12.03 5.76 12.29
C ARG A 64 11.80 6.99 13.17
N ASP A 65 11.58 8.13 12.54
CA ASP A 65 11.35 9.38 13.26
C ASP A 65 9.88 9.55 13.65
N HIS A 66 8.99 8.67 13.16
CA HIS A 66 7.55 8.75 13.34
C HIS A 66 6.96 10.12 12.93
N LEU A 67 7.64 10.81 12.01
CA LEU A 67 7.30 12.15 11.56
C LEU A 67 7.29 12.26 10.04
N THR A 68 8.15 11.48 9.37
CA THR A 68 8.31 11.49 7.93
C THR A 68 8.15 10.09 7.36
N GLY A 69 7.65 10.02 6.13
CA GLY A 69 7.46 8.73 5.48
C GLY A 69 7.11 8.83 4.01
N TYR A 70 7.04 7.68 3.37
CA TYR A 70 6.73 7.56 1.95
C TYR A 70 5.60 6.57 1.77
N ILE A 71 4.59 6.97 1.00
CA ILE A 71 3.41 6.17 0.72
C ILE A 71 3.42 5.84 -0.76
N PHE A 72 3.48 4.56 -1.11
CA PHE A 72 3.37 4.07 -2.48
C PHE A 72 2.06 3.29 -2.59
N SER A 73 1.16 3.74 -3.45
CA SER A 73 -0.18 3.16 -3.60
C SER A 73 -0.43 2.77 -5.04
N LEU A 74 -1.11 1.65 -5.25
CA LEU A 74 -1.65 1.28 -6.55
C LEU A 74 -3.08 0.78 -6.44
N SER A 75 -3.88 1.10 -7.45
CA SER A 75 -5.20 0.50 -7.62
C SER A 75 -5.09 -0.89 -8.27
N VAL A 76 -6.17 -1.67 -8.18
CA VAL A 76 -6.29 -2.93 -8.94
C VAL A 76 -6.26 -2.74 -10.47
N ALA A 77 -6.36 -1.50 -10.96
CA ALA A 77 -6.16 -1.16 -12.37
C ALA A 77 -4.70 -0.75 -12.69
N ASN A 78 -3.77 -1.00 -11.76
CA ASN A 78 -2.37 -0.59 -11.80
C ASN A 78 -2.16 0.93 -11.93
N VAL A 79 -3.09 1.73 -11.42
CA VAL A 79 -2.91 3.19 -11.36
C VAL A 79 -2.10 3.53 -10.11
N GLN A 80 -0.93 4.11 -10.31
CA GLN A 80 0.01 4.49 -9.26
C GLN A 80 -0.35 5.84 -8.63
N ARG A 81 -0.03 5.98 -7.35
CA ARG A 81 -0.02 7.25 -6.61
C ARG A 81 1.03 7.18 -5.50
N ASP A 82 1.74 8.25 -5.29
CA ASP A 82 2.68 8.42 -4.19
C ASP A 82 2.36 9.66 -3.35
N HIS A 83 2.83 9.64 -2.11
CA HIS A 83 2.86 10.81 -1.24
C HIS A 83 4.09 10.77 -0.36
N TYR A 84 4.60 11.96 -0.05
CA TYR A 84 5.51 12.16 1.07
C TYR A 84 4.70 12.56 2.32
N LEU A 85 4.87 11.83 3.41
CA LEU A 85 4.30 12.13 4.71
C LEU A 85 5.29 12.99 5.50
N TYR A 86 4.80 14.07 6.11
CA TYR A 86 5.60 14.98 6.95
C TYR A 86 4.78 15.57 8.09
N ASN A 87 5.46 15.92 9.19
CA ASN A 87 4.82 16.37 10.44
C ASN A 87 3.78 15.37 10.97
N ASP A 88 3.98 14.07 10.74
CA ASP A 88 3.12 12.95 11.19
C ASP A 88 1.72 12.88 10.54
N ASP A 89 1.09 13.99 10.13
CA ASP A 89 -0.29 14.00 9.62
C ASP A 89 -0.48 14.59 8.22
N LYS A 90 0.54 15.22 7.63
CA LYS A 90 0.42 15.89 6.33
C LYS A 90 0.95 15.03 5.20
N LEU A 91 0.19 15.01 4.11
CA LEU A 91 0.57 14.37 2.86
C LEU A 91 0.90 15.43 1.81
N ASP A 92 2.07 15.31 1.21
CA ASP A 92 2.46 16.01 -0.01
C ASP A 92 2.34 15.05 -1.20
N GLY A 93 1.29 15.22 -2.00
CA GLY A 93 1.08 14.50 -3.25
C GLY A 93 1.75 15.14 -4.47
N ALA A 94 2.51 16.23 -4.28
CA ALA A 94 3.33 16.81 -5.35
C ALA A 94 4.71 16.14 -5.44
N TRP A 95 5.09 15.36 -4.42
CA TRP A 95 6.26 14.49 -4.49
C TRP A 95 5.98 13.33 -5.46
N ASP A 96 6.72 13.31 -6.57
CA ASP A 96 6.51 12.39 -7.69
C ASP A 96 7.73 11.46 -7.81
N ALA A 97 7.59 10.21 -7.34
CA ALA A 97 8.68 9.26 -7.27
C ALA A 97 8.73 8.39 -8.53
N VAL A 98 9.93 8.01 -8.96
CA VAL A 98 10.10 7.07 -10.06
C VAL A 98 10.14 5.64 -9.52
N TRP A 99 9.00 4.96 -9.55
CA TRP A 99 8.83 3.57 -9.13
C TRP A 99 7.99 2.78 -10.15
N SER A 100 8.00 1.45 -10.07
CA SER A 100 7.29 0.60 -11.03
C SER A 100 6.39 -0.40 -10.33
N SER A 101 5.26 -0.72 -10.96
CA SER A 101 4.32 -1.72 -10.46
C SER A 101 3.65 -2.54 -11.55
N ALA A 102 3.20 -3.73 -11.18
CA ALA A 102 2.36 -4.60 -11.99
C ALA A 102 1.19 -5.13 -11.15
N VAL A 103 0.06 -5.36 -11.81
CA VAL A 103 -1.13 -5.97 -11.19
C VAL A 103 -1.64 -7.08 -12.06
N GLN A 104 -2.03 -8.19 -11.42
CA GLN A 104 -2.74 -9.28 -12.06
C GLN A 104 -4.00 -9.63 -11.26
N ARG A 105 -5.11 -9.87 -11.95
CA ARG A 105 -6.35 -10.37 -11.37
C ARG A 105 -6.54 -11.83 -11.76
N ASP A 106 -7.15 -12.59 -10.88
CA ASP A 106 -7.52 -13.99 -11.12
C ASP A 106 -8.84 -14.34 -10.42
N GLU A 107 -9.18 -15.62 -10.40
CA GLU A 107 -10.44 -16.15 -9.88
C GLU A 107 -10.55 -16.13 -8.35
N ASP A 108 -9.46 -15.83 -7.64
CA ASP A 108 -9.39 -15.84 -6.18
C ASP A 108 -9.05 -14.44 -5.60
N GLY A 109 -8.89 -13.43 -6.46
CA GLY A 109 -8.57 -12.05 -6.07
C GLY A 109 -7.62 -11.34 -7.03
N TRP A 110 -6.58 -10.72 -6.47
CA TRP A 110 -5.55 -10.03 -7.26
C TRP A 110 -4.19 -9.99 -6.56
N SER A 111 -3.14 -9.82 -7.36
CA SER A 111 -1.77 -9.62 -6.90
C SER A 111 -1.22 -8.28 -7.37
N ALA A 112 -0.30 -7.73 -6.58
CA ALA A 112 0.47 -6.54 -6.89
C ALA A 112 1.95 -6.83 -6.71
N GLU A 113 2.75 -6.36 -7.66
CA GLU A 113 4.20 -6.30 -7.55
C GLU A 113 4.64 -4.84 -7.61
N ILE A 114 5.53 -4.44 -6.70
CA ILE A 114 6.03 -3.08 -6.57
C ILE A 114 7.55 -3.13 -6.46
N ARG A 115 8.21 -2.24 -7.20
CA ARG A 115 9.65 -1.98 -7.08
C ARG A 115 9.87 -0.51 -6.75
N ILE A 116 10.47 -0.26 -5.59
CA ILE A 116 10.82 1.06 -5.09
C ILE A 116 12.34 1.19 -5.07
N PRO A 117 12.96 1.95 -6.00
CA PRO A 117 14.39 2.20 -5.93
C PRO A 117 14.74 2.96 -4.65
N LEU A 118 15.80 2.53 -3.96
CA LEU A 118 16.29 3.19 -2.75
C LEU A 118 16.68 4.65 -3.02
N SER A 119 17.07 4.98 -4.25
CA SER A 119 17.38 6.36 -4.67
C SER A 119 16.19 7.32 -4.64
N GLN A 120 14.95 6.80 -4.61
CA GLN A 120 13.75 7.64 -4.47
C GLN A 120 13.51 8.02 -3.01
N ILE A 121 14.05 7.25 -2.06
CA ILE A 121 13.81 7.40 -0.64
C ILE A 121 15.00 8.14 -0.03
N ARG A 122 14.74 9.19 0.77
CA ARG A 122 15.77 9.79 1.60
C ARG A 122 15.86 9.04 2.91
N TYR A 123 17.04 8.48 3.18
CA TYR A 123 17.40 7.80 4.41
C TYR A 123 18.89 8.02 4.68
N GLU A 124 19.32 7.86 5.93
CA GLU A 124 20.73 7.91 6.29
C GLU A 124 21.40 6.57 5.94
N ALA A 125 22.27 6.57 4.92
CA ALA A 125 23.02 5.37 4.57
C ALA A 125 24.01 4.99 5.70
N SER A 126 24.08 3.69 6.00
CA SER A 126 24.98 3.12 7.01
C SER A 126 25.46 1.76 6.54
N ASP A 127 26.69 1.41 6.91
CA ASP A 127 27.26 0.07 6.71
C ASP A 127 26.68 -0.95 7.70
N ASP A 128 26.08 -0.47 8.80
CA ASP A 128 25.42 -1.30 9.80
C ASP A 128 23.97 -1.62 9.41
N PRO A 129 23.41 -2.77 9.82
CA PRO A 129 22.00 -3.09 9.63
C PRO A 129 21.08 -1.99 10.18
N GLN A 130 20.17 -1.51 9.33
CA GLN A 130 19.18 -0.50 9.70
C GLN A 130 17.82 -1.14 9.96
N THR A 131 17.05 -0.53 10.85
CA THR A 131 15.64 -0.87 11.04
C THR A 131 14.78 0.24 10.48
N TRP A 132 13.83 -0.09 9.63
CA TRP A 132 12.85 0.85 9.06
C TRP A 132 11.45 0.49 9.57
N GLY A 133 10.59 1.49 9.70
CA GLY A 133 9.15 1.28 9.85
C GLY A 133 8.52 0.89 8.53
N ILE A 134 7.64 -0.12 8.53
CA ILE A 134 6.85 -0.51 7.37
C ILE A 134 5.42 -0.82 7.81
N ASN A 135 4.45 -0.37 7.02
CA ASN A 135 3.05 -0.69 7.20
C ASN A 135 2.42 -0.92 5.81
N PHE A 136 1.39 -1.77 5.76
CA PHE A 136 0.63 -2.01 4.55
C PHE A 136 -0.83 -1.66 4.78
N PHE A 137 -1.46 -1.17 3.73
CA PHE A 137 -2.86 -0.84 3.75
C PHE A 137 -3.57 -1.46 2.55
N ARG A 138 -4.73 -2.08 2.79
CA ARG A 138 -5.65 -2.55 1.76
C ARG A 138 -6.99 -1.85 1.94
N ARG A 139 -7.58 -1.40 0.83
CA ARG A 139 -8.99 -0.98 0.78
C ARG A 139 -9.76 -1.86 -0.18
N ARG A 140 -10.85 -2.44 0.33
CA ARG A 140 -11.84 -3.20 -0.44
C ARG A 140 -13.16 -2.44 -0.44
N VAL A 141 -13.54 -1.89 -1.59
CA VAL A 141 -14.69 -0.98 -1.69
C VAL A 141 -16.00 -1.70 -1.38
N ALA A 142 -16.21 -2.88 -1.95
CA ALA A 142 -17.51 -3.57 -1.89
C ALA A 142 -17.92 -3.99 -0.46
N SER A 143 -16.95 -4.19 0.43
CA SER A 143 -17.20 -4.44 1.86
C SER A 143 -17.08 -3.19 2.73
N ALA A 144 -16.65 -2.04 2.16
CA ALA A 144 -16.18 -0.87 2.89
C ALA A 144 -15.09 -1.22 3.92
N GLU A 145 -14.25 -2.20 3.60
CA GLU A 145 -13.21 -2.69 4.50
C GLU A 145 -11.89 -1.97 4.23
N GLU A 146 -11.26 -1.54 5.32
CA GLU A 146 -9.91 -0.99 5.36
C GLU A 146 -9.09 -1.82 6.33
N SER A 147 -7.97 -2.37 5.85
CA SER A 147 -7.10 -3.23 6.63
C SER A 147 -5.72 -2.59 6.73
N TYR A 148 -5.20 -2.48 7.95
CA TYR A 148 -3.86 -1.99 8.24
C TYR A 148 -3.03 -3.16 8.79
N TYR A 149 -1.90 -3.44 8.16
CA TYR A 149 -1.00 -4.52 8.53
C TYR A 149 0.23 -3.91 9.18
N ALA A 150 0.10 -3.54 10.46
CA ALA A 150 1.25 -3.12 11.25
C ALA A 150 2.15 -4.33 11.48
N LEU A 151 3.34 -4.34 10.89
CA LEU A 151 4.42 -5.16 11.42
C LEU A 151 4.87 -4.48 12.71
N LEU A 152 4.58 -5.12 13.85
CA LEU A 152 5.17 -4.74 15.12
C LEU A 152 6.69 -4.73 14.96
N SER A 153 7.28 -3.59 15.29
CA SER A 153 8.71 -3.32 15.33
C SER A 153 9.47 -4.28 16.24
#